data_AF-A0A699VXS5-F1
#
_entry.id   AF-A0A699VXS5-F1
#
_cell.length_a   1.000
_cell.length_b   1.000
_cell.length_c   1.000
_cell.angle_alpha   90.00
_cell.angle_beta   90.00
_cell.angle_gamma   90.00
#
_symmetry.space_group_name_H-M   'P 1'
#
loop_
_entity.id
_entity.type
_entity.pdbx_description
1 polymer ?
#
loop_
_entity_poly.entity_id
_entity_poly.type
_entity_poly.pdbx_seq_one_letter_code
_entity_poly.pdbx_strand_id
1 'polypeptide(L)'
;MKKLKFLKIKIREWNFGHSSSSRVKMKHLQEELNRLDTKIESGKGTDVIISKRMEVINSMHNINKTKPDQVKEEFLNHFRDRFAWPVENRVSFDMEFPNSLSRAQQEELESDVTRKEIKRAV
;
A
#
# COMPACT_ATOMS: atom_id res chain seq x y z
N MET A 1 -13.62 -4.68 -15.28
CA MET A 1 -12.84 -4.39 -14.04
C MET A 1 -12.01 -3.09 -14.09
N LYS A 2 -12.61 -1.90 -14.30
CA LYS A 2 -11.83 -0.64 -14.42
C LYS A 2 -11.56 0.07 -13.07
N LYS A 3 -12.55 0.11 -12.17
CA LYS A 3 -12.46 0.83 -10.87
C LYS A 3 -11.48 0.20 -9.89
N LEU A 4 -11.49 -1.13 -9.72
CA LEU A 4 -10.56 -1.84 -8.83
C LEU A 4 -9.11 -1.68 -9.30
N LYS A 5 -8.87 -1.72 -10.62
CA LYS A 5 -7.55 -1.48 -11.20
C LYS A 5 -7.05 -0.06 -10.91
N PHE A 6 -7.91 0.94 -11.08
CA PHE A 6 -7.59 2.34 -10.75
C PHE A 6 -7.30 2.54 -9.26
N LEU A 7 -8.10 1.95 -8.37
CA LEU A 7 -7.88 2.04 -6.91
C LEU A 7 -6.55 1.39 -6.51
N LYS A 8 -6.23 0.22 -7.05
CA LYS A 8 -4.93 -0.45 -6.83
C LYS A 8 -3.76 0.40 -7.31
N ILE A 9 -3.90 1.13 -8.42
CA ILE A 9 -2.87 2.06 -8.91
C ILE A 9 -2.69 3.23 -7.94
N LYS A 10 -3.79 3.87 -7.50
CA LYS A 10 -3.72 5.00 -6.56
C LYS A 10 -3.14 4.62 -5.20
N ILE A 11 -3.46 3.42 -4.69
CA ILE A 11 -2.85 2.89 -3.46
C ILE A 11 -1.34 2.69 -3.65
N ARG A 12 -0.90 2.15 -4.80
CA ARG A 12 0.53 1.96 -5.09
C ARG A 12 1.28 3.29 -5.21
N GLU A 13 0.70 4.28 -5.90
CA GLU A 13 1.27 5.63 -6.03
C GLU A 13 1.43 6.30 -4.66
N TRP A 14 0.40 6.24 -3.82
CA TRP A 14 0.45 6.80 -2.46
C TRP A 14 1.50 6.09 -1.60
N ASN A 15 1.54 4.75 -1.63
CA ASN A 15 2.57 3.97 -0.93
C ASN A 15 3.98 4.31 -1.41
N PHE A 16 4.16 4.56 -2.72
CA PHE A 16 5.46 4.94 -3.28
C PHE A 16 5.89 6.34 -2.83
N GLY A 17 4.98 7.31 -2.85
CA GLY A 17 5.23 8.68 -2.41
C GLY A 17 5.54 8.78 -0.92
N HIS A 18 4.73 8.13 -0.07
CA HIS A 18 4.89 8.16 1.40
C HIS A 18 6.17 7.44 1.86
N SER A 19 6.63 6.44 1.12
CA SER A 19 7.86 5.71 1.43
C SER A 19 9.15 6.34 0.89
N SER A 20 9.07 7.36 0.02
CA SER A 20 10.25 7.94 -0.64
C SER A 20 11.22 8.63 0.32
N SER A 21 10.72 9.47 1.24
CA SER A 21 11.52 10.16 2.26
C SER A 21 12.17 9.18 3.24
N SER A 22 11.41 8.18 3.69
CA SER A 22 11.92 7.09 4.54
C SER A 22 13.01 6.28 3.81
N ARG A 23 12.83 5.99 2.51
CA ARG A 23 13.83 5.29 1.69
C ARG A 23 15.13 6.06 1.55
N VAL A 24 15.07 7.38 1.34
CA VAL A 24 16.27 8.23 1.24
C VAL A 24 17.02 8.25 2.57
N LYS A 25 16.31 8.46 3.69
CA LYS A 25 16.90 8.41 5.03
C LYS A 25 17.53 7.03 5.33
N MET A 26 16.85 5.95 4.95
CA MET A 26 17.36 4.59 5.11
C MET A 26 18.66 4.36 4.33
N LYS A 27 18.75 4.84 3.09
CA LYS A 27 19.98 4.73 2.28
C LYS A 27 21.16 5.45 2.95
N HIS A 28 20.96 6.66 3.44
CA HIS A 28 22.01 7.40 4.14
C HIS A 28 22.50 6.70 5.41
N LEU A 29 21.58 6.13 6.20
CA LEU A 29 21.95 5.35 7.39
C LEU A 29 22.71 4.07 7.01
N GLN A 30 22.37 3.42 5.91
CA GLN A 30 23.10 2.26 5.37
C GLN A 30 24.53 2.63 4.96
N GLU A 31 24.70 3.77 4.28
CA GLU A 31 26.02 4.28 3.90
C GLU A 31 26.86 4.64 5.14
N GLU A 32 26.25 5.27 6.14
CA GLU A 32 26.91 5.58 7.42
C GLU A 32 27.33 4.30 8.17
N LEU A 33 26.44 3.31 8.23
CA LEU A 33 26.72 2.02 8.87
C LEU A 33 27.90 1.31 8.19
N ASN A 34 27.89 1.23 6.85
CA ASN A 34 29.00 0.62 6.10
C ASN A 34 30.33 1.33 6.38
N ARG A 35 30.34 2.67 6.45
CA ARG A 35 31.56 3.43 6.78
C ARG A 35 32.08 3.11 8.19
N LEU A 36 31.18 2.90 9.15
CA LEU A 36 31.54 2.54 10.53
C LEU A 36 32.05 1.09 10.60
N ASP A 37 31.39 0.17 9.90
CA ASP A 37 31.79 -1.23 9.82
C ASP A 37 33.18 -1.38 9.19
N THR A 38 33.46 -0.70 8.07
CA THR A 38 34.80 -0.70 7.45
C THR A 38 35.88 -0.15 8.41
N LYS A 39 35.55 0.86 9.23
CA LYS A 39 36.50 1.36 10.25
C LYS A 39 36.76 0.32 11.32
N ILE A 40 35.73 -0.41 11.77
CA ILE A 40 35.87 -1.48 12.75
C ILE A 40 36.71 -2.63 12.18
N GLU A 41 36.41 -3.06 10.95
CA GLU A 41 37.16 -4.10 10.23
C GLU A 41 38.64 -3.73 10.05
N SER A 42 38.94 -2.44 9.87
CA SER A 42 40.32 -1.93 9.82
C SER A 42 41.03 -1.87 11.17
N GLY A 43 40.42 -2.34 12.26
CA GLY A 43 40.96 -2.32 13.62
C GLY A 43 40.86 -0.97 14.33
N LYS A 44 40.15 0.01 13.76
CA LYS A 44 39.95 1.36 14.33
C LYS A 44 38.65 1.48 15.12
N GLY A 45 38.08 0.37 15.58
CA GLY A 45 36.81 0.31 16.30
C GLY A 45 36.91 0.81 17.74
N THR A 46 36.99 2.13 17.91
CA THR A 46 36.91 2.75 19.24
C THR A 46 35.50 2.61 19.82
N ASP A 47 35.36 2.72 21.13
CA ASP A 47 34.07 2.69 21.83
C ASP A 47 33.08 3.73 21.29
N VAL A 48 33.59 4.89 20.87
CA VAL A 48 32.81 5.95 20.22
C VAL A 48 32.23 5.47 18.87
N ILE A 49 33.02 4.75 18.07
CA ILE A 49 32.57 4.20 16.77
C ILE A 49 31.52 3.11 16.98
N ILE A 50 31.69 2.26 17.99
CA ILE A 50 30.74 1.19 18.33
C ILE A 50 29.43 1.78 18.85
N SER A 51 29.50 2.80 19.71
CA SER A 51 28.34 3.53 20.20
C SER A 51 27.57 4.18 19.05
N LYS A 52 28.28 4.84 18.13
CA LYS A 52 27.65 5.47 16.96
C LYS A 52 26.99 4.45 16.04
N ARG A 53 27.63 3.30 15.83
CA ARG A 53 27.06 2.17 15.08
C ARG A 53 25.73 1.71 15.67
N MET A 54 25.65 1.61 17.00
CA MET A 54 24.42 1.22 17.70
C MET A 54 23.29 2.23 17.49
N GLU A 55 23.59 3.54 17.55
CA GLU A 55 22.59 4.59 17.26
C GLU A 55 22.03 4.50 15.84
N VAL A 56 22.89 4.26 14.85
CA VAL A 56 22.50 4.11 13.44
C VAL A 56 21.57 2.91 13.27
N ILE A 57 21.93 1.76 13.86
CA ILE A 57 21.11 0.53 13.83
C ILE A 57 19.74 0.79 14.46
N ASN A 58 19.69 1.43 15.63
CA ASN A 58 18.44 1.76 16.30
C ASN A 58 17.57 2.72 15.47
N SER A 59 18.19 3.70 14.81
CA SER A 59 17.50 4.63 13.92
C SER A 59 16.89 3.93 12.70
N MET A 60 17.62 2.98 12.09
CA MET A 60 17.11 2.16 10.99
C MET A 60 15.93 1.30 11.44
N HIS A 61 16.03 0.67 12.62
CA HIS A 61 14.94 -0.12 13.18
C HIS A 61 13.67 0.73 13.39
N ASN A 62 13.83 1.94 13.93
CA ASN A 62 12.72 2.86 14.15
C ASN A 62 12.04 3.33 12.85
N ILE A 63 12.81 3.55 11.77
CA ILE A 63 12.26 3.93 10.46
C ILE A 63 11.46 2.78 9.83
N ASN A 64 11.93 1.54 10.00
CA ASN A 64 11.25 0.34 9.49
C ASN A 64 10.09 -0.12 10.39
N LYS A 65 9.98 0.42 11.60
CA LYS A 65 8.86 0.15 12.49
C LYS A 65 7.61 0.80 11.92
N THR A 66 6.91 0.06 11.07
CA THR A 66 5.56 0.42 10.65
C THR A 66 4.71 0.54 11.91
N LYS A 67 4.12 1.72 12.12
CA LYS A 67 3.11 1.92 13.16
C LYS A 67 1.76 1.60 12.51
N PRO A 68 1.23 0.37 12.64
CA PRO A 68 0.01 -0.03 11.96
C PRO A 68 -1.17 0.90 12.29
N ASP A 69 -1.17 1.49 13.48
CA ASP A 69 -2.20 2.42 13.92
C ASP A 69 -2.17 3.75 13.14
N GLN A 70 -0.98 4.28 12.82
CA GLN A 70 -0.85 5.50 12.02
C GLN A 70 -1.31 5.28 10.57
N VAL A 71 -0.99 4.11 9.98
CA VAL A 71 -1.43 3.77 8.63
C VAL A 71 -2.95 3.60 8.59
N LYS A 72 -3.54 2.94 9.60
CA LYS A 72 -5.00 2.79 9.72
C LYS A 72 -5.67 4.15 9.87
N GLU A 73 -5.11 5.03 10.69
CA GLU A 73 -5.65 6.37 10.95
C GLU A 73 -5.58 7.28 9.71
N GLU A 74 -4.44 7.34 9.02
CA GLU A 74 -4.33 8.12 7.77
C GLU A 74 -5.29 7.59 6.70
N PHE A 75 -5.39 6.26 6.56
CA PHE A 75 -6.32 5.64 5.62
C PHE A 75 -7.78 5.98 5.98
N LEU A 76 -8.15 5.85 7.25
CA LEU A 76 -9.49 6.19 7.73
C LEU A 76 -9.82 7.66 7.46
N ASN A 77 -8.92 8.58 7.78
CA ASN A 77 -9.12 10.01 7.58
C ASN A 77 -9.26 10.35 6.09
N HIS A 78 -8.36 9.81 5.24
CA HIS A 78 -8.41 10.01 3.79
C HIS A 78 -9.75 9.59 3.18
N PHE A 79 -10.31 8.46 3.61
CA PHE A 79 -11.58 7.97 3.09
C PHE A 79 -12.80 8.56 3.77
N ARG A 80 -12.69 8.95 5.04
CA ARG A 80 -13.75 9.67 5.76
C ARG A 80 -14.09 10.94 5.00
N ASP A 81 -13.12 11.78 4.68
CA ASP A 81 -13.38 13.06 4.00
C ASP A 81 -13.92 12.85 2.58
N ARG A 82 -13.42 11.84 1.88
CA ARG A 82 -13.85 11.52 0.51
C ARG A 82 -15.27 10.96 0.42
N PHE A 83 -15.73 10.27 1.46
CA PHE A 83 -17.06 9.64 1.51
C PHE A 83 -18.03 10.37 2.46
N ALA A 84 -17.63 11.48 3.08
CA ALA A 84 -18.44 12.27 4.00
C ALA A 84 -19.53 13.12 3.32
N TRP A 85 -19.51 13.28 1.99
CA TRP A 85 -20.51 14.11 1.28
C TRP A 85 -21.91 13.46 1.23
N PRO A 86 -22.99 14.27 1.24
CA PRO A 86 -24.18 13.98 2.04
C PRO A 86 -25.10 12.93 1.44
N VAL A 87 -25.72 12.21 2.37
CA VAL A 87 -26.61 11.06 2.20
C VAL A 87 -27.97 11.44 1.58
N GLU A 88 -28.21 12.74 1.32
CA GLU A 88 -29.53 13.30 0.98
C GLU A 88 -30.09 12.85 -0.38
N ASN A 89 -29.25 12.38 -1.31
CA ASN A 89 -29.68 11.91 -2.64
C ASN A 89 -29.29 10.46 -2.94
N ARG A 90 -29.12 9.60 -1.92
CA ARG A 90 -28.97 8.17 -2.20
C ARG A 90 -30.31 7.62 -2.65
N VAL A 91 -30.43 7.31 -3.93
CA VAL A 91 -31.52 6.49 -4.48
C VAL A 91 -31.62 5.24 -3.61
N SER A 92 -32.69 5.13 -2.82
CA SER A 92 -32.98 3.92 -2.06
C SER A 92 -33.47 2.89 -3.05
N PHE A 93 -32.61 1.91 -3.36
CA PHE A 93 -33.05 0.74 -4.10
C PHE A 93 -33.77 -0.17 -3.12
N ASP A 94 -35.10 -0.21 -3.20
CA ASP A 94 -35.89 -1.30 -2.63
C ASP A 94 -35.71 -2.52 -3.54
N MET A 95 -34.54 -3.14 -3.41
CA MET A 95 -34.21 -4.38 -4.09
C MET A 95 -33.52 -5.29 -3.08
N GLU A 96 -34.01 -6.52 -3.00
CA GLU A 96 -33.24 -7.60 -2.39
C GLU A 96 -32.05 -7.85 -3.30
N PHE A 97 -30.85 -7.55 -2.82
CA PHE A 97 -29.60 -7.92 -3.48
C PHE A 97 -29.23 -9.31 -2.97
N PRO A 98 -29.56 -10.40 -3.67
CA PRO A 98 -29.28 -11.73 -3.18
C PRO A 98 -27.77 -11.91 -3.23
N ASN A 99 -27.18 -12.41 -2.14
CA ASN A 99 -25.74 -12.73 -2.10
C ASN A 99 -25.39 -14.00 -2.93
N SER A 100 -26.34 -14.50 -3.71
CA SER A 100 -26.23 -15.70 -4.53
C SER A 100 -26.73 -15.43 -5.94
N LEU A 101 -26.00 -15.91 -6.94
CA LEU A 101 -26.42 -15.91 -8.33
C LEU A 101 -27.50 -16.98 -8.55
N SER A 102 -28.45 -16.71 -9.44
CA SER A 102 -29.34 -17.76 -9.94
C SER A 102 -28.56 -18.75 -10.80
N ARG A 103 -29.09 -19.97 -10.95
CA ARG A 103 -28.44 -21.01 -11.76
C ARG A 103 -28.21 -20.56 -13.21
N ALA A 104 -29.18 -19.85 -13.80
CA ALA A 104 -29.04 -19.30 -15.14
C ALA A 104 -27.92 -18.25 -15.25
N GLN A 105 -27.74 -17.41 -14.22
CA GLN A 105 -26.64 -16.44 -14.17
C GLN A 105 -25.28 -17.11 -14.01
N GLN A 106 -25.20 -18.21 -13.26
CA GLN A 106 -23.98 -19.01 -13.14
C GLN A 106 -23.63 -19.65 -14.48
N GLU A 107 -24.60 -20.31 -15.13
CA GLU A 107 -24.42 -20.95 -16.44
C GLU A 107 -24.00 -19.94 -17.52
N GLU A 108 -24.56 -18.72 -17.52
CA GLU A 108 -24.15 -17.65 -18.43
C GLU A 108 -22.67 -17.23 -18.22
N LEU A 109 -22.25 -17.06 -16.95
CA LEU A 109 -20.88 -16.68 -16.61
C LEU A 109 -19.85 -17.78 -16.87
N GLU A 110 -20.27 -19.04 -16.78
CA GLU A 110 -19.43 -20.22 -17.02
C GLU A 110 -19.38 -20.62 -18.50
N SER A 111 -20.21 -20.02 -19.36
CA SER A 111 -20.27 -20.34 -20.79
C SER A 111 -19.12 -19.71 -21.60
N ASP A 112 -18.75 -20.39 -22.69
CA ASP A 112 -17.76 -19.89 -23.65
C ASP A 112 -18.31 -18.72 -24.48
N VAL A 113 -17.51 -17.66 -24.63
CA VAL A 113 -17.85 -16.51 -25.46
C VAL A 113 -17.83 -16.89 -26.94
N THR A 114 -18.94 -16.65 -27.64
CA THR A 114 -19.06 -16.94 -29.07
C THR A 114 -18.52 -15.81 -29.95
N ARG A 115 -18.07 -16.14 -31.16
CA ARG A 115 -17.69 -15.13 -32.18
C ARG A 115 -18.83 -14.16 -32.53
N LYS A 116 -20.09 -14.61 -32.42
CA LYS A 116 -21.27 -13.80 -32.70
C LYS A 116 -21.46 -12.71 -31.64
N GLU A 117 -21.21 -13.04 -30.37
CA GLU A 117 -21.26 -12.07 -29.27
C GLU A 117 -20.14 -11.04 -29.39
N ILE A 118 -18.92 -11.46 -29.75
CA ILE A 118 -17.80 -10.54 -30.01
C ILE A 118 -18.17 -9.54 -31.11
N LYS A 119 -18.76 -10.01 -32.23
CA LYS A 119 -19.20 -9.14 -33.33
C LYS A 119 -20.34 -8.20 -32.99
N ARG A 120 -21.12 -8.48 -31.93
CA ARG A 120 -22.21 -7.61 -31.48
C ARG A 120 -21.72 -6.51 -30.54
N ALA A 121 -20.60 -6.74 -29.86
CA ALA A 121 -20.02 -5.83 -28.87
C ALA A 121 -18.96 -4.87 -29.46
N VAL A 122 -18.42 -5.19 -30.64
CA VAL A 122 -17.47 -4.36 -31.43
C VAL A 122 -18.23 -3.70 -32.57
#